data_AF-A0AAN8PQ88-F1
#
_entry.id   AF-A0AAN8PQ88-F1
#
_cell.length_a   1.000
_cell.length_b   1.000
_cell.length_c   1.000
_cell.angle_alpha   90.00
_cell.angle_beta   90.00
_cell.angle_gamma   90.00
#
_symmetry.space_group_name_H-M   'P 1'
#
loop_
_entity.id
_entity.type
_entity.pdbx_description
1 polymer ?
#
loop_
_entity_poly.entity_id
_entity_poly.type
_entity_poly.pdbx_seq_one_letter_code
_entity_poly.pdbx_strand_id
1 'polypeptide(L)'
;MSTETYDGELSLGSTSSSKSRTSETFWCSCDRCVCLPTESECICCHEVPQAHHIVDKFSPVPDNNDCDYQQKCVTFHQDFDAHLNAGVLDTYFRSHSNNWRRFPKPKGPGGTLINAQYRLVAYRFILDWLLQGEMLGRKKRIPLPACIVNVIRTKYPADDGEYVGFKYADLPTV
;
A
#
# COMPACT_ATOMS: atom_id res chain seq x y z
N MET A 1 -18.72 29.06 58.08
CA MET A 1 -19.94 29.55 57.40
C MET A 1 -19.49 30.01 56.03
N SER A 2 -19.85 29.44 54.90
CA SER A 2 -20.75 28.32 54.60
C SER A 2 -20.32 27.78 53.24
N THR A 3 -20.47 26.47 53.07
CA THR A 3 -20.42 25.72 51.82
C THR A 3 -21.51 26.21 50.85
N GLU A 4 -21.19 26.36 49.56
CA GLU A 4 -22.17 26.13 48.49
C GLU A 4 -21.49 25.49 47.27
N THR A 5 -22.31 24.80 46.52
CA THR A 5 -22.09 23.47 45.95
C THR A 5 -22.01 23.56 44.42
N TYR A 6 -21.42 22.53 43.82
CA TYR A 6 -21.48 22.19 42.38
C TYR A 6 -22.89 22.27 41.79
N ASP A 7 -23.00 22.57 40.48
CA ASP A 7 -23.61 21.71 39.45
C ASP A 7 -23.68 22.45 38.09
N GLY A 8 -23.38 21.76 36.97
CA GLY A 8 -23.66 22.33 35.64
C GLY A 8 -22.87 21.81 34.43
N GLU A 9 -22.85 20.48 34.24
CA GLU A 9 -22.79 19.76 32.95
C GLU A 9 -21.64 20.01 31.95
N LEU A 10 -20.72 19.03 31.96
CA LEU A 10 -19.99 18.58 30.78
C LEU A 10 -20.99 18.12 29.69
N SER A 11 -21.04 18.83 28.58
CA SER A 11 -21.53 18.26 27.32
C SER A 11 -20.42 17.42 26.66
N LEU A 12 -20.22 16.21 27.18
CA LEU A 12 -19.54 15.14 26.44
C LEU A 12 -20.52 14.64 25.38
N GLY A 13 -20.52 15.30 24.24
CA GLY A 13 -21.06 14.76 22.99
C GLY A 13 -20.29 13.50 22.60
N SER A 14 -20.63 12.38 23.24
CA SER A 14 -20.14 11.06 22.93
C SER A 14 -20.83 10.57 21.66
N THR A 15 -20.42 11.09 20.51
CA THR A 15 -20.57 10.32 19.27
C THR A 15 -19.39 9.38 19.21
N SER A 16 -19.51 8.19 19.79
CA SER A 16 -18.59 7.08 19.52
C SER A 16 -18.83 6.61 18.08
N SER A 17 -18.43 7.44 17.12
CA SER A 17 -18.29 7.03 15.72
C SER A 17 -17.13 6.05 15.69
N SER A 18 -17.43 4.78 15.42
CA SER A 18 -16.44 3.73 15.19
C SER A 18 -15.49 4.22 14.09
N LYS A 19 -14.30 4.69 14.44
CA LYS A 19 -13.33 5.18 13.44
C LYS A 19 -13.01 4.06 12.46
N SER A 20 -13.36 4.27 11.19
CA SER A 20 -13.07 3.35 10.10
C SER A 20 -11.76 3.73 9.42
N ARG A 21 -10.95 2.74 9.04
CA ARG A 21 -9.70 2.99 8.30
C ARG A 21 -9.97 3.44 6.86
N THR A 22 -11.21 3.24 6.37
CA THR A 22 -11.67 3.71 5.05
C THR A 22 -12.08 5.17 5.02
N SER A 23 -12.26 5.83 6.17
CA SER A 23 -12.63 7.25 6.25
C SER A 23 -11.50 8.14 6.75
N GLU A 24 -10.61 7.61 7.60
CA GLU A 24 -9.50 8.36 8.21
C GLU A 24 -8.19 7.58 8.14
N THR A 25 -7.06 8.30 8.20
CA THR A 25 -5.70 7.75 8.13
C THR A 25 -5.00 7.65 9.48
N PHE A 26 -5.73 7.57 10.60
CA PHE A 26 -5.15 7.48 11.96
C PHE A 26 -4.23 6.27 12.18
N TRP A 27 -4.35 5.26 11.31
CA TRP A 27 -3.54 4.04 11.29
C TRP A 27 -2.24 4.17 10.49
N CYS A 28 -2.05 5.27 9.77
CA CYS A 28 -0.84 5.53 9.02
C CYS A 28 0.25 6.04 9.97
N SER A 29 1.45 5.45 9.86
CA SER A 29 2.66 5.89 10.57
C SER A 29 3.78 6.34 9.62
N CYS A 30 3.51 6.37 8.31
CA CYS A 30 4.50 6.76 7.30
C CYS A 30 4.13 8.04 6.53
N ASP A 31 3.03 8.70 6.90
CA ASP A 31 2.49 9.96 6.36
C ASP A 31 2.19 9.99 4.85
N ARG A 32 2.17 8.83 4.19
CA ARG A 32 1.94 8.70 2.74
C ARG A 32 0.76 7.82 2.37
N CYS A 33 0.13 7.17 3.35
CA CYS A 33 -1.05 6.35 3.08
C CYS A 33 -2.28 7.22 2.83
N VAL A 34 -3.21 6.67 2.05
CA VAL A 34 -4.54 7.22 1.80
C VAL A 34 -5.59 6.20 2.22
N CYS A 35 -6.81 6.66 2.49
CA CYS A 35 -7.94 5.77 2.66
C CYS A 35 -8.24 5.04 1.35
N LEU A 36 -8.39 3.72 1.43
CA LEU A 36 -8.78 2.87 0.31
C LEU A 36 -10.19 2.30 0.55
N PRO A 37 -10.86 1.79 -0.49
CA PRO A 37 -12.28 1.39 -0.38
C PRO A 37 -12.56 0.27 0.64
N THR A 38 -11.55 -0.52 1.01
CA THR A 38 -11.70 -1.61 1.98
C THR A 38 -10.73 -1.48 3.15
N GLU A 39 -11.18 -1.89 4.33
CA GLU A 39 -10.35 -1.97 5.55
C GLU A 39 -9.07 -2.80 5.33
N SER A 40 -9.18 -3.90 4.57
CA SER A 40 -8.05 -4.78 4.26
C SER A 40 -6.98 -4.14 3.37
N GLU A 41 -7.31 -3.07 2.65
CA GLU A 41 -6.35 -2.31 1.83
C GLU A 41 -5.76 -1.13 2.61
N CYS A 42 -6.43 -0.67 3.66
CA CYS A 42 -6.00 0.46 4.47
C CYS A 42 -4.89 0.05 5.46
N ILE A 43 -3.74 -0.42 4.97
CA ILE A 43 -2.62 -0.94 5.79
C ILE A 43 -1.35 -0.10 5.52
N CYS A 44 -0.64 0.30 6.57
CA CYS A 44 0.60 1.07 6.47
C CYS A 44 1.78 0.18 6.04
N CYS A 45 2.80 0.73 5.39
CA CYS A 45 4.01 -0.04 5.07
C CYS A 45 4.78 -0.51 6.32
N HIS A 46 4.57 0.12 7.47
CA HIS A 46 5.12 -0.34 8.75
C HIS A 46 4.33 -1.50 9.37
N GLU A 47 3.08 -1.73 8.93
CA GLU A 47 2.26 -2.86 9.40
C GLU A 47 2.49 -4.13 8.54
N VAL A 48 3.25 -4.04 7.45
CA VAL A 48 3.56 -5.16 6.56
C VAL A 48 4.99 -5.65 6.84
N PRO A 49 5.18 -6.82 7.49
CA PRO A 49 6.52 -7.32 7.86
C PRO A 49 7.47 -7.45 6.66
N GLN A 50 6.93 -7.80 5.49
CA GLN A 50 7.69 -7.92 4.25
C GLN A 50 8.32 -6.58 3.81
N ALA A 51 7.80 -5.44 4.25
CA ALA A 51 8.36 -4.13 3.89
C ALA A 51 9.43 -3.65 4.89
N HIS A 52 9.57 -4.28 6.06
CA HIS A 52 10.50 -3.82 7.11
C HIS A 52 11.95 -3.79 6.65
N HIS A 53 12.40 -4.81 5.91
CA HIS A 53 13.77 -4.86 5.38
C HIS A 53 14.13 -3.70 4.43
N ILE A 54 13.13 -3.00 3.89
CA ILE A 54 13.29 -1.82 3.03
C ILE A 54 13.27 -0.56 3.90
N VAL A 55 12.29 -0.47 4.81
CA VAL A 55 12.11 0.65 5.73
C VAL A 55 13.31 0.79 6.68
N ASP A 56 13.86 -0.31 7.17
CA ASP A 56 14.95 -0.30 8.15
C ASP A 56 16.29 0.11 7.52
N LYS A 57 16.49 -0.16 6.22
CA LYS A 57 17.70 0.25 5.47
C LYS A 57 17.83 1.75 5.26
N PHE A 58 16.79 2.54 5.56
CA PHE A 58 16.86 4.00 5.54
C PHE A 58 17.63 4.62 6.71
N SER A 59 18.41 3.87 7.50
CA SER A 59 19.26 4.53 8.51
C SER A 59 20.24 5.48 7.81
N PRO A 60 20.14 6.80 8.03
CA PRO A 60 21.27 7.66 7.76
C PRO A 60 22.41 7.15 8.66
N VAL A 61 23.62 7.09 8.12
CA VAL A 61 24.79 7.12 8.99
C VAL A 61 24.62 8.37 9.87
N PRO A 62 24.60 8.27 11.20
CA PRO A 62 24.40 9.43 12.06
C PRO A 62 25.68 10.27 12.00
N ASP A 63 25.79 11.13 11.00
CA ASP A 63 26.76 12.22 11.02
C ASP A 63 26.09 13.38 11.75
N ASN A 64 26.29 13.38 13.06
CA ASN A 64 26.25 14.55 13.94
C ASN A 64 24.94 15.38 13.94
N ASN A 65 24.08 15.06 14.92
CA ASN A 65 23.26 16.02 15.66
C ASN A 65 22.13 16.79 14.95
N ASP A 66 21.50 16.24 13.90
CA ASP A 66 20.22 16.76 13.41
C ASP A 66 19.04 15.90 13.87
N CYS A 67 18.10 16.52 14.57
CA CYS A 67 16.91 15.90 15.16
C CYS A 67 15.76 15.74 14.15
N ASP A 68 16.08 15.50 12.87
CA ASP A 68 15.08 15.26 11.84
C ASP A 68 14.67 13.78 11.87
N TYR A 69 13.61 13.48 12.63
CA TYR A 69 12.94 12.19 12.61
C TYR A 69 12.22 12.05 11.25
N GLN A 70 12.99 11.79 10.20
CA GLN A 70 12.46 11.66 8.86
C GLN A 70 11.68 10.34 8.79
N GLN A 71 10.35 10.45 8.70
CA GLN A 71 9.43 9.32 8.67
C GLN A 71 9.74 8.43 7.46
N LYS A 72 10.17 7.19 7.72
CA LYS A 72 10.69 6.28 6.70
C LYS A 72 9.55 5.58 5.96
N CYS A 73 9.10 6.10 4.82
CA CYS A 73 8.14 5.41 3.97
C CYS A 73 8.83 4.54 2.91
N VAL A 74 8.32 3.33 2.65
CA VAL A 74 8.83 2.44 1.58
C VAL A 74 8.85 3.10 0.20
N THR A 75 7.93 4.04 -0.07
CA THR A 75 7.84 4.74 -1.35
C THR A 75 8.98 5.74 -1.57
N PHE A 76 9.75 6.10 -0.53
CA PHE A 76 10.93 6.94 -0.65
C PHE A 76 12.21 6.15 -0.94
N HIS A 77 12.13 4.82 -1.04
CA HIS A 77 13.32 4.02 -1.22
C HIS A 77 13.87 4.31 -2.61
N GLN A 78 15.19 4.50 -2.74
CA GLN A 78 15.81 4.89 -4.02
C GLN A 78 15.42 3.97 -5.20
N ASP A 79 15.21 2.69 -4.92
CA ASP A 79 14.86 1.70 -5.95
C ASP A 79 13.35 1.66 -6.24
N PHE A 80 12.51 2.31 -5.45
CA PHE A 80 11.04 2.21 -5.58
C PHE A 80 10.55 2.66 -6.96
N ASP A 81 11.05 3.79 -7.45
CA ASP A 81 10.62 4.35 -8.75
C ASP A 81 11.01 3.47 -9.95
N ALA A 82 12.12 2.74 -9.85
CA ALA A 82 12.55 1.79 -10.88
C ALA A 82 11.53 0.67 -11.07
N HIS A 83 10.89 0.23 -9.99
CA HIS A 83 9.83 -0.78 -10.02
C HIS A 83 8.53 -0.28 -10.66
N LEU A 84 8.39 1.04 -10.83
CA LEU A 84 7.26 1.66 -11.50
C LEU A 84 7.63 2.19 -12.88
N ASN A 85 8.81 1.89 -13.42
CA ASN A 85 9.19 2.33 -14.76
C ASN A 85 8.42 1.52 -15.83
N ALA A 86 7.85 2.21 -16.82
CA ALA A 86 7.03 1.57 -17.85
C ALA A 86 7.77 0.50 -18.68
N GLY A 87 9.05 0.74 -19.01
CA GLY A 87 9.87 -0.22 -19.76
C GLY A 87 10.24 -1.44 -18.91
N VAL A 88 10.52 -1.24 -17.62
CA VAL A 88 10.76 -2.33 -16.67
C VAL A 88 9.52 -3.19 -16.50
N LEU A 89 8.35 -2.57 -16.31
CA LEU A 89 7.08 -3.28 -16.19
C LEU A 89 6.69 -4.02 -17.48
N ASP A 90 6.91 -3.42 -18.65
CA ASP A 90 6.66 -4.09 -19.93
C ASP A 90 7.58 -5.32 -20.12
N THR A 91 8.86 -5.18 -19.77
CA THR A 91 9.82 -6.29 -19.79
C THR A 91 9.41 -7.42 -18.84
N TYR A 92 9.05 -7.08 -17.60
CA TYR A 92 8.58 -8.04 -16.61
C TYR A 92 7.28 -8.71 -17.09
N PHE A 93 6.31 -7.97 -17.64
CA PHE A 93 5.08 -8.54 -18.17
C PHE A 93 5.32 -9.64 -19.22
N ARG A 94 6.31 -9.42 -20.10
CA ARG A 94 6.68 -10.36 -21.18
C ARG A 94 7.55 -11.52 -20.71
N SER A 95 8.11 -11.47 -19.49
CA SER A 95 8.96 -12.54 -18.98
C SER A 95 8.21 -13.86 -18.83
N HIS A 96 8.82 -14.94 -19.32
CA HIS A 96 8.30 -16.31 -19.22
C HIS A 96 8.33 -16.90 -17.80
N SER A 97 9.10 -16.31 -16.88
CA SER A 97 9.15 -16.71 -15.46
C SER A 97 7.86 -16.43 -14.71
N ASN A 98 7.02 -15.55 -15.26
CA ASN A 98 5.82 -15.12 -14.59
C ASN A 98 4.72 -16.14 -14.86
N ASN A 99 4.32 -16.85 -13.79
CA ASN A 99 3.19 -17.81 -13.76
C ASN A 99 1.84 -17.10 -13.99
N TRP A 100 1.69 -16.41 -15.12
CA TRP A 100 0.41 -15.95 -15.59
C TRP A 100 -0.41 -17.20 -15.93
N ARG A 101 -1.57 -17.37 -15.26
CA ARG A 101 -2.48 -18.50 -15.55
C ARG A 101 -2.82 -18.62 -17.05
N ARG A 102 -2.77 -17.49 -17.76
CA ARG A 102 -2.76 -17.35 -19.22
C ARG A 102 -1.84 -16.19 -19.55
N PHE A 103 -0.93 -16.33 -20.53
CA PHE A 103 -0.10 -15.22 -20.99
C PHE A 103 -0.99 -14.07 -21.45
N PRO A 104 -1.05 -12.95 -20.69
CA PRO A 104 -1.90 -11.85 -21.07
C PRO A 104 -1.26 -11.16 -22.27
N LYS A 105 -2.07 -10.78 -23.26
CA LYS A 105 -1.58 -9.98 -24.39
C LYS A 105 -1.61 -8.50 -24.01
N PRO A 106 -0.63 -7.69 -24.44
CA PRO A 106 -0.74 -6.24 -24.37
C PRO A 106 -2.02 -5.77 -25.06
N LYS A 107 -2.74 -4.82 -24.45
CA LYS A 107 -4.01 -4.30 -24.95
C LYS A 107 -3.90 -2.88 -25.52
N GLY A 108 -2.73 -2.25 -25.40
CA GLY A 108 -2.48 -0.89 -25.85
C GLY A 108 -2.04 -0.83 -27.32
N PRO A 109 -2.03 0.38 -27.90
CA PRO A 109 -1.55 0.62 -29.26
C PRO A 109 -0.11 0.14 -29.45
N GLY A 110 0.21 -0.40 -30.63
CA GLY A 110 1.57 -0.87 -30.93
C GLY A 110 2.05 -2.02 -30.06
N GLY A 111 1.14 -2.74 -29.39
CA GLY A 111 1.50 -3.83 -28.48
C GLY A 111 2.04 -3.36 -27.12
N THR A 112 1.74 -2.12 -26.73
CA THR A 112 2.03 -1.57 -25.39
C THR A 112 1.00 -2.03 -24.35
N LEU A 113 1.31 -1.82 -23.06
CA LEU A 113 0.36 -2.07 -21.98
C LEU A 113 -0.57 -0.87 -21.79
N ILE A 114 -1.83 -1.14 -21.46
CA ILE A 114 -2.75 -0.10 -20.94
C ILE A 114 -2.51 0.13 -19.44
N ASN A 115 -2.97 1.24 -18.88
CA ASN A 115 -2.81 1.56 -17.44
C ASN A 115 -3.28 0.44 -16.52
N ALA A 116 -4.40 -0.23 -16.84
CA ALA A 116 -4.88 -1.38 -16.06
C ALA A 116 -3.87 -2.54 -16.04
N GLN A 117 -3.17 -2.76 -17.14
CA GLN A 117 -2.10 -3.76 -17.21
C GLN A 117 -0.86 -3.29 -16.46
N TYR A 118 -0.44 -2.03 -16.63
CA TYR A 118 0.67 -1.47 -15.85
C TYR A 118 0.42 -1.56 -14.34
N ARG A 119 -0.77 -1.21 -13.85
CA ARG A 119 -1.14 -1.38 -12.43
C ARG A 119 -1.04 -2.83 -11.98
N LEU A 120 -1.64 -3.76 -12.74
CA LEU A 120 -1.63 -5.18 -12.40
C LEU A 120 -0.19 -5.71 -12.31
N VAL A 121 0.66 -5.31 -13.24
CA VAL A 121 2.06 -5.72 -13.27
C VAL A 121 2.84 -5.08 -12.12
N ALA A 122 2.65 -3.79 -11.87
CA ALA A 122 3.29 -3.06 -10.78
C ALA A 122 2.94 -3.68 -9.42
N TYR A 123 1.67 -4.03 -9.19
CA TYR A 123 1.27 -4.70 -7.94
C TYR A 123 2.03 -6.02 -7.75
N ARG A 124 2.20 -6.83 -8.80
CA ARG A 124 2.92 -8.10 -8.71
C ARG A 124 4.43 -7.88 -8.54
N PHE A 125 5.01 -6.99 -9.33
CA PHE A 125 6.44 -6.75 -9.32
C PHE A 125 6.91 -6.15 -7.99
N ILE A 126 6.16 -5.19 -7.44
CA ILE A 126 6.41 -4.67 -6.10
C ILE A 126 6.23 -5.75 -5.04
N LEU A 127 5.18 -6.58 -5.13
CA LEU A 127 4.99 -7.66 -4.17
C LEU A 127 6.17 -8.63 -4.17
N ASP A 128 6.67 -9.02 -5.35
CA ASP A 128 7.86 -9.87 -5.47
C ASP A 128 9.10 -9.20 -4.85
N TRP A 129 9.25 -7.88 -5.02
CA TRP A 129 10.31 -7.09 -4.38
C TRP A 129 10.19 -7.09 -2.86
N LEU A 130 8.98 -6.88 -2.31
CA LEU A 130 8.72 -6.97 -0.87
C LEU A 130 9.01 -8.37 -0.30
N LEU A 131 8.80 -9.43 -1.09
CA LEU A 131 9.00 -10.81 -0.65
C LEU A 131 10.46 -11.28 -0.69
N GLN A 132 11.38 -10.52 -1.30
CA GLN A 132 12.80 -10.90 -1.44
C GLN A 132 13.02 -12.33 -2.00
N GLY A 133 12.14 -12.78 -2.90
CA GLY A 133 12.20 -14.12 -3.49
C GLY A 133 11.49 -15.22 -2.70
N GLU A 134 10.89 -14.92 -1.54
CA GLU A 134 10.05 -15.87 -0.82
C GLU A 134 8.74 -16.17 -1.57
N MET A 135 8.32 -17.44 -1.53
CA MET A 135 7.05 -17.84 -2.12
C MET A 135 5.92 -17.76 -1.09
N LEU A 136 4.84 -17.07 -1.43
CA LEU A 136 3.65 -16.97 -0.57
C LEU A 136 2.92 -18.32 -0.34
N GLY A 137 3.20 -19.34 -1.13
CA GLY A 137 2.46 -20.60 -1.11
C GLY A 137 1.05 -20.45 -1.73
N ARG A 138 0.32 -21.56 -1.88
CA ARG A 138 -1.02 -21.53 -2.50
C ARG A 138 -2.02 -20.83 -1.58
N LYS A 139 -2.92 -20.04 -2.16
CA LYS A 139 -4.03 -19.31 -1.50
C LYS A 139 -3.65 -18.23 -0.49
N LYS A 140 -2.37 -18.07 -0.11
CA LYS A 140 -1.92 -16.93 0.67
C LYS A 140 -1.84 -15.70 -0.23
N ARG A 141 -2.48 -14.61 0.18
CA ARG A 141 -2.40 -13.30 -0.48
C ARG A 141 -2.07 -12.26 0.58
N ILE A 142 -1.18 -11.33 0.24
CA ILE A 142 -0.81 -10.22 1.11
C ILE A 142 -1.27 -8.93 0.42
N PRO A 143 -2.03 -8.06 1.11
CA PRO A 143 -2.36 -6.74 0.58
C PRO A 143 -1.11 -5.86 0.54
N LEU A 144 -0.96 -5.08 -0.52
CA LEU A 144 0.08 -4.06 -0.58
C LEU A 144 -0.28 -2.88 0.33
N PRO A 145 0.71 -2.23 0.96
CA PRO A 145 0.50 -1.01 1.72
C PRO A 145 -0.22 0.08 0.92
N ALA A 146 -1.07 0.85 1.59
CA ALA A 146 -1.86 1.90 0.95
C ALA A 146 -0.99 3.00 0.33
N CYS A 147 0.15 3.33 0.92
CA CYS A 147 1.11 4.28 0.35
C CYS A 147 1.62 3.80 -1.03
N ILE A 148 1.93 2.50 -1.17
CA ILE A 148 2.34 1.90 -2.44
C ILE A 148 1.19 1.94 -3.46
N VAL A 149 0.00 1.49 -3.04
CA VAL A 149 -1.20 1.47 -3.89
C VAL A 149 -1.52 2.86 -4.41
N ASN A 150 -1.43 3.88 -3.56
CA ASN A 150 -1.63 5.28 -3.91
C ASN A 150 -0.69 5.73 -5.04
N VAL A 151 0.62 5.47 -4.90
CA VAL A 151 1.60 5.86 -5.93
C VAL A 151 1.36 5.12 -7.25
N ILE A 152 1.06 3.82 -7.20
CA ILE A 152 0.75 3.02 -8.40
C ILE A 152 -0.49 3.55 -9.12
N ARG A 153 -1.58 3.82 -8.40
CA ARG A 153 -2.83 4.35 -8.96
C ARG A 153 -2.67 5.76 -9.50
N THR A 154 -1.82 6.58 -8.87
CA THR A 154 -1.48 7.92 -9.37
C THR A 154 -0.68 7.85 -10.67
N LYS A 155 0.31 6.94 -10.77
CA LYS A 155 1.14 6.80 -11.97
C LYS A 155 0.40 6.17 -13.15
N TYR A 156 -0.48 5.21 -12.86
CA TYR A 156 -1.25 4.47 -13.85
C TYR A 156 -2.73 4.55 -13.50
N PRO A 157 -3.42 5.68 -13.74
CA PRO A 157 -4.81 5.88 -13.32
C PRO A 157 -5.80 5.01 -14.08
N ALA A 158 -6.94 4.70 -13.45
CA ALA A 158 -8.13 4.21 -14.13
C ALA A 158 -8.88 5.40 -14.75
N ASP A 159 -9.43 5.23 -15.95
CA ASP A 159 -10.12 6.31 -16.67
C ASP A 159 -11.41 6.76 -15.95
N ASP A 160 -12.06 5.83 -15.27
CA ASP A 160 -13.27 6.02 -14.46
C ASP A 160 -13.00 6.27 -12.97
N GLY A 161 -11.74 6.14 -12.53
CA GLY A 161 -11.37 6.22 -11.11
C GLY A 161 -11.77 5.01 -10.28
N GLU A 162 -12.36 3.96 -10.87
CA GLU A 162 -12.88 2.80 -10.17
C GLU A 162 -11.85 1.66 -10.11
N TYR A 163 -11.76 1.01 -8.94
CA TYR A 163 -10.81 -0.07 -8.71
C TYR A 163 -11.48 -1.25 -8.00
N VAL A 164 -11.25 -2.47 -8.52
CA VAL A 164 -11.78 -3.71 -7.93
C VAL A 164 -11.28 -3.97 -6.50
N GLY A 165 -10.13 -3.39 -6.15
CA GLY A 165 -9.49 -3.55 -4.84
C GLY A 165 -8.87 -4.94 -4.60
N PHE A 166 -8.35 -5.15 -3.40
CA PHE A 166 -7.79 -6.43 -2.95
C PHE A 166 -8.88 -7.45 -2.62
N LYS A 167 -8.65 -8.71 -2.97
CA LYS A 167 -9.54 -9.84 -2.64
C LYS A 167 -8.71 -10.99 -2.11
N TYR A 168 -9.07 -11.48 -0.92
CA TYR A 168 -8.51 -12.72 -0.37
C TYR A 168 -8.83 -13.91 -1.28
N ALA A 169 -8.04 -14.98 -1.18
CA ALA A 169 -8.44 -16.24 -1.80
C ALA A 169 -9.58 -16.82 -0.98
N ASP A 170 -10.61 -17.35 -1.64
CA ASP A 170 -11.68 -18.06 -0.96
C ASP A 170 -11.08 -19.17 -0.09
N LEU A 171 -11.40 -19.15 1.20
CA LEU A 171 -11.10 -20.28 2.08
C LEU A 171 -11.85 -21.49 1.50
N PRO A 172 -11.20 -22.67 1.39
CA PRO A 172 -11.96 -23.86 1.04
C PRO A 172 -13.06 -24.03 2.08
N THR A 173 -14.31 -24.08 1.62
CA THR A 173 -15.44 -24.54 2.43
C THR A 173 -15.07 -25.92 2.97
N VAL A 174 -14.95 -26.02 4.30
CA VAL A 174 -14.72 -27.28 5.02
C VAL A 174 -15.96 -28.14 4.90
#